data_AF-A0A7X0AQY4-F1
#
_entry.id   AF-A0A7X0AQY4-F1
#
_cell.length_a   1.000
_cell.length_b   1.000
_cell.length_c   1.000
_cell.angle_alpha   90.00
_cell.angle_beta   90.00
_cell.angle_gamma   90.00
#
_symmetry.space_group_name_H-M   'P 1'
#
loop_
_entity.id
_entity.type
_entity.pdbx_description
1 polymer ?
#
loop_
_entity_poly.entity_id
_entity_poly.type
_entity_poly.pdbx_seq_one_letter_code
_entity_poly.pdbx_strand_id
1 'polypeptide(L)'
;MCHLDPDYLPKTVGTLDRFVLNPKADIDGLLLSDGTEIHTPPHLSAQLLKELAPGAKLTVYGVKTRNSDLIVAVAIDAANGKRIVDDGPSPKHEKPGKPTHKSGEHAKSMTHSGLIQRLLHGPKGNTHGALLDDGTVIRFPPHSAERLADLLVIDAPLSVRGYALTTRQGTVVDAKAMGKDTATLIDTPRPPEQHEKKPRKGPHKAHATHH
;
A
#
# COMPACT_ATOMS: atom_id res chain seq x y z
N MET A 1 16.06 -9.35 -7.15
CA MET A 1 17.26 -8.55 -6.86
C MET A 1 17.34 -7.45 -7.89
N CYS A 2 16.94 -6.22 -7.55
CA CYS A 2 17.23 -5.07 -8.41
C CYS A 2 18.50 -4.41 -7.87
N HIS A 3 19.62 -4.61 -8.56
CA HIS A 3 20.93 -4.00 -8.28
C HIS A 3 20.98 -2.53 -8.73
N LEU A 4 20.00 -1.72 -8.34
CA LEU A 4 19.98 -0.29 -8.69
C LEU A 4 20.77 0.47 -7.63
N ASP A 5 21.91 1.04 -8.01
CA ASP A 5 22.66 1.93 -7.14
C ASP A 5 21.88 3.25 -6.98
N PRO A 6 21.44 3.60 -5.75
CA PRO A 6 20.64 4.79 -5.52
C PRO A 6 21.33 6.08 -5.95
N ASP A 7 22.66 6.14 -5.91
CA ASP A 7 23.41 7.38 -6.18
C ASP A 7 23.39 7.78 -7.66
N TYR A 8 23.03 6.84 -8.55
CA TYR A 8 22.85 7.06 -9.99
C TYR A 8 21.39 7.25 -10.38
N LEU A 9 20.46 7.26 -9.43
CA LEU A 9 19.05 7.51 -9.70
C LEU A 9 18.73 9.01 -9.68
N PRO A 10 17.71 9.44 -10.44
CA PRO A 10 17.15 10.77 -10.31
C PRO A 10 16.81 11.10 -8.85
N LYS A 11 17.25 12.28 -8.41
CA LYS A 11 16.99 12.81 -7.07
C LYS A 11 15.80 13.75 -7.09
N THR A 12 14.86 13.54 -6.19
CA THR A 12 13.69 14.41 -6.00
C THR A 12 13.68 14.89 -4.56
N VAL A 13 13.76 16.21 -4.37
CA VAL A 13 13.70 16.82 -3.03
C VAL A 13 12.28 17.30 -2.78
N GLY A 14 11.74 17.00 -1.60
CA GLY A 14 10.42 17.50 -1.22
C GLY A 14 10.17 17.43 0.28
N THR A 15 8.97 17.83 0.66
CA THR A 15 8.50 17.79 2.05
C THR A 15 7.43 16.72 2.16
N LEU A 16 7.56 15.84 3.14
CA LEU A 16 6.55 14.82 3.42
C LEU A 16 5.27 15.51 3.89
N ASP A 17 4.18 15.37 3.14
CA ASP A 17 2.84 15.79 3.59
C ASP A 17 2.23 14.72 4.49
N ARG A 18 2.16 13.48 4.00
CA ARG A 18 1.58 12.36 4.75
C ARG A 18 2.12 11.01 4.31
N PHE A 19 1.95 10.03 5.19
CA PHE A 19 2.15 8.63 4.88
C PHE A 19 0.92 8.05 4.19
N VAL A 20 1.14 7.18 3.22
CA VAL A 20 0.10 6.38 2.58
C VAL A 20 0.17 4.97 3.14
N LEU A 21 -0.99 4.45 3.59
CA LEU A 21 -1.10 3.17 4.27
C LEU A 21 -1.70 2.11 3.35
N ASN A 22 -1.19 0.88 3.45
CA ASN A 22 -1.76 -0.30 2.81
C ASN A 22 -2.96 -0.85 3.62
N PRO A 23 -3.71 -1.83 3.10
CA PRO A 23 -4.82 -2.48 3.84
C PRO A 23 -4.44 -3.14 5.17
N LYS A 24 -3.16 -3.38 5.44
CA LYS A 24 -2.63 -3.92 6.71
C LYS A 24 -2.18 -2.80 7.67
N ALA A 25 -2.38 -1.55 7.28
CA ALA A 25 -1.92 -0.34 7.94
C ALA A 25 -0.38 -0.20 8.05
N ASP A 26 0.37 -0.87 7.17
CA ASP A 26 1.79 -0.55 6.97
C ASP A 26 1.93 0.58 5.95
N ILE A 27 2.98 1.39 6.08
CA ILE A 27 3.30 2.43 5.10
C ILE A 27 3.81 1.76 3.82
N ASP A 28 3.14 2.04 2.70
CA ASP A 28 3.54 1.60 1.36
C ASP A 28 3.68 2.77 0.37
N GLY A 29 3.57 3.99 0.86
CA GLY A 29 3.91 5.18 0.09
C GLY A 29 4.02 6.43 0.93
N LEU A 30 4.56 7.48 0.32
CA LEU A 30 4.65 8.82 0.85
C LEU A 30 3.99 9.77 -0.14
N LEU A 31 3.29 10.77 0.38
CA LEU A 31 2.77 11.87 -0.42
C LEU A 31 3.55 13.12 -0.07
N LEU A 32 4.14 13.77 -1.07
CA LEU A 32 4.85 15.02 -0.89
C LEU A 32 3.88 16.21 -0.97
N SER A 33 4.28 17.34 -0.39
CA SER A 33 3.48 18.57 -0.35
C SER A 33 3.14 19.14 -1.74
N ASP A 34 3.98 18.86 -2.74
CA ASP A 34 3.76 19.24 -4.14
C ASP A 34 2.77 18.30 -4.88
N GLY A 35 2.31 17.24 -4.21
CA GLY A 35 1.41 16.23 -4.79
C GLY A 35 2.13 15.01 -5.38
N THR A 36 3.47 14.99 -5.40
CA THR A 36 4.23 13.84 -5.89
C THR A 36 4.00 12.62 -5.00
N GLU A 37 3.64 11.50 -5.61
CA GLU A 37 3.47 10.22 -4.92
C GLU A 37 4.79 9.44 -4.96
N ILE A 38 5.20 8.89 -3.83
CA ILE A 38 6.39 8.06 -3.70
C ILE A 38 5.96 6.68 -3.26
N HIS A 39 6.16 5.67 -4.10
CA HIS A 39 5.93 4.28 -3.73
C HIS A 39 7.10 3.74 -2.92
N THR A 40 6.82 3.14 -1.77
CA THR A 40 7.81 2.46 -0.93
C THR A 40 7.34 1.04 -0.61
N PRO A 41 8.23 0.05 -0.55
CA PRO A 41 7.86 -1.28 -0.08
C PRO A 41 7.36 -1.26 1.38
N PRO A 42 6.36 -2.09 1.74
CA PRO A 42 5.83 -2.13 3.10
C PRO A 42 6.82 -2.58 4.17
N HIS A 43 7.89 -3.29 3.79
CA HIS A 43 8.92 -3.71 4.74
C HIS A 43 9.76 -2.53 5.29
N LEU A 44 9.77 -1.39 4.59
CA LEU A 44 10.43 -0.16 5.07
C LEU A 44 9.56 0.64 6.05
N SER A 45 8.31 0.26 6.28
CA SER A 45 7.34 0.98 7.12
C SER A 45 7.91 1.38 8.49
N ALA A 46 8.53 0.43 9.20
CA ALA A 46 9.10 0.70 10.53
C ALA A 46 10.28 1.68 10.50
N GLN A 47 11.11 1.63 9.45
CA GLN A 47 12.25 2.54 9.30
C GLN A 47 11.78 3.93 8.88
N LEU A 48 10.81 4.03 7.99
CA LEU A 48 10.17 5.29 7.59
C LEU A 48 9.54 5.99 8.80
N LEU A 49 8.81 5.26 9.64
CA LEU A 49 8.21 5.81 10.86
C LEU A 49 9.21 6.35 11.87
N LYS A 50 10.38 5.72 11.93
CA LYS A 50 11.43 6.08 12.88
C LYS A 50 12.16 7.35 12.47
N GLU A 51 12.35 7.53 11.16
CA GLU A 51 13.25 8.55 10.62
C GLU A 51 12.53 9.72 9.94
N LEU A 52 11.25 9.57 9.59
CA LEU A 52 10.44 10.60 8.93
C LEU A 52 9.22 10.99 9.76
N ALA A 53 8.80 12.24 9.59
CA ALA A 53 7.57 12.77 10.14
C ALA A 53 6.91 13.70 9.10
N PRO A 54 5.57 13.82 9.07
CA PRO A 54 4.89 14.85 8.29
C PRO A 54 5.50 16.24 8.54
N GLY A 55 5.71 17.01 7.49
CA GLY A 55 6.43 18.29 7.48
C GLY A 55 7.95 18.19 7.35
N ALA A 56 8.55 16.99 7.44
CA ALA A 56 9.99 16.83 7.28
C ALA A 56 10.42 16.90 5.80
N LYS A 57 11.57 17.53 5.55
CA LYS A 57 12.24 17.47 4.25
C LYS A 57 12.88 16.11 4.05
N LEU A 58 12.87 15.64 2.81
CA LEU A 58 13.51 14.40 2.41
C LEU A 58 14.02 14.48 0.97
N THR A 59 14.96 13.62 0.63
CA THR A 59 15.45 13.42 -0.75
C THR A 59 15.16 11.99 -1.17
N VAL A 60 14.37 11.82 -2.22
CA VAL A 60 14.04 10.52 -2.80
C VAL A 60 14.98 10.23 -3.96
N TYR A 61 15.50 9.02 -3.99
CA TYR A 61 16.27 8.43 -5.08
C TYR A 61 15.40 7.34 -5.69
N GLY A 62 14.92 7.55 -6.91
CA GLY A 62 13.93 6.64 -7.46
C GLY A 62 13.68 6.84 -8.95
N VAL A 63 12.82 5.97 -9.48
CA VAL A 63 12.45 5.97 -10.89
C VAL A 63 11.02 6.47 -11.02
N LYS A 64 10.82 7.53 -11.80
CA LYS A 64 9.48 8.03 -12.14
C LYS A 64 8.78 7.05 -13.08
N THR A 65 7.53 6.72 -12.80
CA THR A 65 6.71 5.88 -13.69
C THR A 65 6.33 6.67 -14.95
N ARG A 66 6.07 5.97 -16.06
CA ARG A 66 5.74 6.62 -17.34
C ARG A 66 4.35 7.26 -17.38
N ASN A 67 3.42 6.76 -16.56
CA ASN A 67 1.99 7.03 -16.70
C ASN A 67 1.39 7.74 -15.48
N SER A 68 2.20 8.13 -14.49
CA SER A 68 1.71 8.85 -13.31
C SER A 68 2.82 9.70 -12.68
N ASP A 69 2.44 10.68 -11.85
CA ASP A 69 3.37 11.41 -10.97
C ASP A 69 3.76 10.57 -9.74
N LEU A 70 4.17 9.33 -10.02
CA LEU A 70 4.61 8.35 -9.04
C LEU A 70 6.10 8.09 -9.22
N ILE A 71 6.85 8.13 -8.13
CA ILE A 71 8.26 7.73 -8.07
C ILE A 71 8.37 6.45 -7.26
N VAL A 72 8.92 5.39 -7.84
CA VAL A 72 9.29 4.19 -7.08
C VAL A 72 10.63 4.45 -6.41
N ALA A 73 10.60 4.59 -5.08
CA ALA A 73 11.80 4.89 -4.30
C ALA A 73 12.68 3.66 -4.14
N VAL A 74 13.98 3.84 -4.37
CA VAL A 74 15.03 2.88 -4.06
C VAL A 74 15.80 3.32 -2.82
N ALA A 75 15.98 4.63 -2.63
CA ALA A 75 16.46 5.16 -1.36
C ALA A 75 15.77 6.48 -0.99
N ILE A 76 15.75 6.79 0.31
CA ILE A 76 15.25 8.04 0.86
C ILE A 76 16.23 8.54 1.90
N ASP A 77 16.72 9.76 1.73
CA ASP A 77 17.48 10.48 2.75
C ASP A 77 16.52 11.36 3.54
N ALA A 78 16.47 11.14 4.86
CA ALA A 78 15.75 11.98 5.79
C ALA A 78 16.56 13.26 6.11
N ALA A 79 15.88 14.34 6.49
CA ALA A 79 16.53 15.59 6.90
C ALA A 79 17.52 15.42 8.07
N ASN A 80 17.39 14.36 8.87
CA ASN A 80 18.31 14.02 9.95
C ASN A 80 19.63 13.37 9.47
N GLY A 81 19.86 13.28 8.16
CA GLY A 81 21.06 12.73 7.54
C GLY A 81 21.08 11.20 7.44
N LYS A 82 20.01 10.52 7.85
CA LYS A 82 19.91 9.05 7.70
C LYS A 82 19.36 8.67 6.35
N ARG A 83 19.94 7.61 5.81
CA ARG A 83 19.54 6.99 4.54
C ARG A 83 18.77 5.70 4.79
N ILE A 84 17.64 5.57 4.10
CA ILE A 84 16.77 4.41 4.06
C ILE A 84 16.91 3.82 2.65
N VAL A 85 17.31 2.55 2.53
CA VAL A 85 17.54 1.88 1.24
C VAL A 85 16.63 0.66 1.13
N ASP A 86 15.99 0.50 -0.02
CA ASP A 86 15.29 -0.74 -0.39
C ASP A 86 16.29 -1.77 -0.93
N ASP A 87 16.83 -2.61 -0.03
CA ASP A 87 17.66 -3.76 -0.41
C ASP A 87 16.81 -4.99 -0.82
N GLY A 88 15.49 -4.82 -0.97
CA GLY A 88 14.52 -5.89 -1.15
C GLY A 88 14.25 -6.67 0.13
N PRO A 89 13.29 -7.62 0.10
CA PRO A 89 13.00 -8.47 1.25
C PRO A 89 14.24 -9.30 1.61
N SER A 90 14.80 -9.06 2.80
CA SER A 90 15.99 -9.77 3.28
C SER A 90 15.74 -11.30 3.35
N PRO A 91 16.61 -12.14 2.74
CA PRO A 91 16.47 -13.61 2.82
C PRO A 91 16.72 -14.18 4.22
N LYS A 92 17.23 -13.38 5.17
CA LYS A 92 17.57 -13.82 6.53
C LYS A 92 16.41 -13.75 7.54
N HIS A 93 15.21 -13.37 7.10
CA HIS A 93 13.99 -13.44 7.91
C HIS A 93 12.89 -14.31 7.25
N GLU A 94 13.25 -15.31 6.45
CA GLU A 94 12.37 -16.45 6.12
C GLU A 94 12.49 -17.55 7.19
N LYS A 95 12.13 -17.21 8.43
CA LYS A 95 11.14 -18.05 9.06
C LYS A 95 9.82 -17.35 8.77
N PRO A 96 8.74 -18.04 8.38
CA PRO A 96 7.41 -17.47 8.52
C PRO A 96 7.20 -17.24 10.02
N GLY A 97 7.75 -16.12 10.52
CA GLY A 97 7.34 -15.56 11.77
C GLY A 97 5.84 -15.40 11.59
N LYS A 98 5.08 -16.16 12.38
CA LYS A 98 3.67 -15.88 12.64
C LYS A 98 3.49 -14.36 12.54
N PRO A 99 2.53 -13.85 11.74
CA PRO A 99 2.34 -12.42 11.59
C PRO A 99 2.37 -11.78 12.99
N THR A 100 3.46 -11.07 13.30
CA THR A 100 3.68 -10.46 14.62
C THR A 100 2.93 -9.15 14.76
N HIS A 101 2.23 -8.74 13.71
CA HIS A 101 1.08 -7.90 13.84
C HIS A 101 -0.14 -8.81 13.88
N LYS A 102 -0.93 -8.68 14.93
CA LYS A 102 -2.30 -9.19 15.02
C LYS A 102 -3.15 -8.54 13.91
N SER A 103 -2.85 -8.89 12.65
CA SER A 103 -3.52 -8.42 11.45
C SER A 103 -4.89 -9.09 11.40
N GLY A 104 -5.84 -8.55 12.16
CA GLY A 104 -7.21 -9.05 12.21
C GLY A 104 -8.00 -8.68 13.46
N GLU A 105 -7.37 -8.29 14.56
CA GLU A 105 -8.12 -8.13 15.83
C GLU A 105 -8.85 -6.78 15.98
N HIS A 106 -8.60 -5.81 15.09
CA HIS A 106 -9.20 -4.47 15.17
C HIS A 106 -9.71 -3.90 13.84
N ALA A 107 -9.78 -4.72 12.78
CA ALA A 107 -10.34 -4.28 11.51
C ALA A 107 -11.87 -4.21 11.65
N LYS A 108 -12.41 -3.01 11.87
CA LYS A 108 -13.85 -2.83 12.08
C LYS A 108 -14.54 -2.70 10.72
N SER A 109 -15.61 -3.45 10.52
CA SER A 109 -16.48 -3.20 9.36
C SER A 109 -17.08 -1.80 9.50
N MET A 110 -16.92 -0.98 8.47
CA MET A 110 -17.50 0.36 8.43
C MET A 110 -17.94 0.73 7.03
N THR A 111 -18.90 1.66 7.00
CA THR A 111 -19.25 2.43 5.82
C THR A 111 -18.71 3.82 6.02
N HIS A 112 -18.02 4.37 5.02
CA HIS A 112 -17.42 5.69 5.06
C HIS A 112 -17.72 6.43 3.77
N SER A 113 -17.93 7.75 3.86
CA SER A 113 -18.24 8.61 2.72
C SER A 113 -17.46 9.90 2.83
N GLY A 114 -16.92 10.38 1.71
CA GLY A 114 -16.16 11.63 1.63
C GLY A 114 -15.95 12.06 0.18
N LEU A 115 -15.24 13.16 -0.01
CA LEU A 115 -14.87 13.64 -1.35
C LEU A 115 -13.51 13.08 -1.74
N ILE A 116 -13.37 12.63 -2.98
CA ILE A 116 -12.08 12.17 -3.50
C ILE A 116 -11.17 13.37 -3.66
N GLN A 117 -10.20 13.52 -2.76
CA GLN A 117 -9.19 14.56 -2.90
C GLN A 117 -8.15 14.16 -3.95
N ARG A 118 -7.74 12.88 -3.96
CA ARG A 118 -6.73 12.35 -4.89
C ARG A 118 -6.92 10.87 -5.19
N LEU A 119 -6.43 10.43 -6.35
CA LEU A 119 -6.25 9.02 -6.68
C LEU A 119 -4.82 8.59 -6.37
N LEU A 120 -4.68 7.38 -5.83
CA LEU A 120 -3.39 6.78 -5.45
C LEU A 120 -3.02 5.69 -6.46
N HIS A 121 -1.73 5.61 -6.79
CA HIS A 121 -1.22 4.77 -7.87
C HIS A 121 -0.21 3.73 -7.37
N GLY A 122 -0.38 2.51 -7.86
CA GLY A 122 0.61 1.45 -7.67
C GLY A 122 1.84 1.64 -8.57
N PRO A 123 2.93 0.89 -8.31
CA PRO A 123 4.18 1.00 -9.05
C PRO A 123 4.07 0.75 -10.56
N LYS A 124 2.98 0.13 -11.02
CA LYS A 124 2.69 -0.06 -12.46
C LYS A 124 1.89 1.09 -13.07
N GLY A 125 1.62 2.16 -12.32
CA GLY A 125 0.79 3.30 -12.72
C GLY A 125 -0.72 3.05 -12.64
N ASN A 126 -1.14 1.90 -12.14
CA ASN A 126 -2.55 1.55 -11.99
C ASN A 126 -3.13 2.16 -10.70
N THR A 127 -4.33 2.74 -10.78
CA THR A 127 -5.04 3.25 -9.60
C THR A 127 -5.38 2.08 -8.67
N HIS A 128 -5.05 2.21 -7.40
CA HIS A 128 -5.27 1.16 -6.38
C HIS A 128 -5.82 1.72 -5.05
N GLY A 129 -6.21 3.00 -5.07
CA GLY A 129 -6.74 3.66 -3.91
C GLY A 129 -7.15 5.09 -4.20
N ALA A 130 -7.79 5.71 -3.22
CA ALA A 130 -8.16 7.10 -3.23
C ALA A 130 -7.88 7.70 -1.85
N LEU A 131 -7.47 8.96 -1.81
CA LEU A 131 -7.37 9.76 -0.62
C LEU A 131 -8.60 10.65 -0.54
N LEU A 132 -9.33 10.56 0.56
CA LEU A 132 -10.47 11.43 0.82
C LEU A 132 -10.04 12.75 1.47
N ASP A 133 -10.94 13.73 1.42
CA ASP A 133 -10.79 15.08 1.99
C ASP A 133 -10.52 15.10 3.50
N ASP A 134 -11.05 14.13 4.23
CA ASP A 134 -10.80 13.93 5.67
C ASP A 134 -9.43 13.27 5.97
N GLY A 135 -8.67 12.92 4.93
CA GLY A 135 -7.39 12.23 5.04
C GLY A 135 -7.49 10.70 5.12
N THR A 136 -8.68 10.12 5.01
CA THR A 136 -8.87 8.67 4.99
C THR A 136 -8.38 8.08 3.66
N VAL A 137 -7.56 7.03 3.74
CA VAL A 137 -7.07 6.30 2.57
C VAL A 137 -7.99 5.13 2.27
N ILE A 138 -8.60 5.13 1.09
CA ILE A 138 -9.40 4.02 0.58
C ILE A 138 -8.50 3.14 -0.28
N ARG A 139 -8.50 1.83 0.00
CA ARG A 139 -7.78 0.82 -0.77
C ARG A 139 -8.75 -0.11 -1.48
N PHE A 140 -8.50 -0.34 -2.77
CA PHE A 140 -9.27 -1.26 -3.60
C PHE A 140 -8.37 -1.91 -4.65
N PRO A 141 -8.72 -3.12 -5.14
CA PRO A 141 -7.92 -3.78 -6.14
C PRO A 141 -7.96 -3.03 -7.49
N PRO A 142 -6.90 -3.12 -8.31
CA PRO A 142 -6.81 -2.38 -9.58
C PRO A 142 -7.95 -2.67 -10.55
N HIS A 143 -8.41 -3.93 -10.60
CA HIS A 143 -9.56 -4.31 -11.43
C HIS A 143 -10.87 -3.60 -11.03
N SER A 144 -11.05 -3.29 -9.73
CA SER A 144 -12.19 -2.49 -9.28
C SER A 144 -12.05 -1.04 -9.71
N ALA A 145 -10.82 -0.52 -9.73
CA ALA A 145 -10.54 0.83 -10.22
C ALA A 145 -10.90 0.98 -11.70
N GLU A 146 -10.54 -0.01 -12.52
CA GLU A 146 -10.88 -0.05 -13.94
C GLU A 146 -12.40 -0.14 -14.15
N ARG A 147 -13.08 -1.01 -13.41
CA ARG A 147 -14.53 -1.20 -13.53
C ARG A 147 -15.35 0.01 -13.06
N LEU A 148 -14.85 0.73 -12.07
CA LEU A 148 -15.53 1.83 -11.39
C LEU A 148 -14.84 3.17 -11.67
N ALA A 149 -14.14 3.29 -12.80
CA ALA A 149 -13.40 4.50 -13.16
C ALA A 149 -14.29 5.75 -13.16
N ASP A 150 -15.55 5.62 -13.57
CA ASP A 150 -16.55 6.70 -13.57
C ASP A 150 -16.91 7.21 -12.17
N LEU A 151 -16.61 6.45 -11.12
CA LEU A 151 -16.76 6.86 -9.72
C LEU A 151 -15.51 7.53 -9.16
N LEU A 152 -14.35 7.29 -9.79
CA LEU A 152 -13.04 7.72 -9.30
C LEU A 152 -12.66 9.06 -9.91
N VAL A 153 -13.47 10.08 -9.65
CA VAL A 153 -13.26 11.45 -10.14
C VAL A 153 -12.86 12.33 -8.96
N ILE A 154 -11.80 13.11 -9.14
CA ILE A 154 -11.36 14.10 -8.12
C ILE A 154 -12.51 15.09 -7.85
N ASP A 155 -12.68 15.47 -6.60
CA ASP A 155 -13.77 16.30 -6.06
C ASP A 155 -15.17 15.68 -6.14
N ALA A 156 -15.29 14.41 -6.57
CA ALA A 156 -16.57 13.70 -6.55
C ALA A 156 -16.78 12.96 -5.21
N PRO A 157 -18.05 12.76 -4.80
CA PRO A 157 -18.37 11.96 -3.63
C PRO A 157 -18.10 10.48 -3.89
N LEU A 158 -17.49 9.84 -2.89
CA LEU A 158 -17.26 8.41 -2.86
C LEU A 158 -17.75 7.85 -1.52
N SER A 159 -18.58 6.82 -1.61
CA SER A 159 -19.01 6.03 -0.47
C SER A 159 -18.45 4.63 -0.60
N VAL A 160 -17.89 4.12 0.48
CA VAL A 160 -17.30 2.78 0.53
C VAL A 160 -17.78 2.01 1.73
N ARG A 161 -17.87 0.70 1.58
CA ARG A 161 -18.13 -0.23 2.67
C ARG A 161 -16.99 -1.23 2.71
N GLY A 162 -16.39 -1.43 3.87
CA GLY A 162 -15.19 -2.24 3.97
C GLY A 162 -14.72 -2.43 5.40
N TYR A 163 -13.45 -2.76 5.54
CA TYR A 163 -12.80 -2.93 6.84
C TYR A 163 -11.81 -1.79 7.06
N ALA A 164 -11.93 -1.10 8.18
CA ALA A 164 -11.07 0.01 8.51
C ALA A 164 -10.06 -0.34 9.60
N LEU A 165 -8.87 0.22 9.44
CA LEU A 165 -7.80 0.24 10.43
C LEU A 165 -7.39 1.68 10.68
N THR A 166 -7.42 2.09 11.94
CA THR A 166 -6.97 3.41 12.37
C THR A 166 -5.65 3.27 13.11
N THR A 167 -4.65 4.04 12.68
CA THR A 167 -3.32 4.12 13.30
C THR A 167 -2.98 5.57 13.61
N ARG A 168 -1.83 5.81 14.25
CA ARG A 168 -1.35 7.18 14.51
C ARG A 168 -1.04 7.95 13.22
N GLN A 169 -0.78 7.23 12.13
CA GLN A 169 -0.41 7.77 10.82
C GLN A 169 -1.64 8.14 9.96
N GLY A 170 -2.81 7.61 10.31
CA GLY A 170 -4.05 7.82 9.56
C GLY A 170 -4.98 6.61 9.62
N THR A 171 -6.11 6.75 8.94
CA THR A 171 -7.11 5.70 8.78
C THR A 171 -7.06 5.15 7.36
N VAL A 172 -7.07 3.83 7.23
CA VAL A 172 -7.17 3.13 5.96
C VAL A 172 -8.41 2.25 5.94
N VAL A 173 -9.12 2.24 4.83
CA VAL A 173 -10.31 1.40 4.60
C VAL A 173 -10.05 0.48 3.41
N ASP A 174 -10.02 -0.84 3.66
CA ASP A 174 -10.05 -1.87 2.62
C ASP A 174 -11.48 -2.00 2.10
N ALA A 175 -11.75 -1.34 0.96
CA ALA A 175 -13.07 -1.28 0.36
C ALA A 175 -13.48 -2.67 -0.17
N LYS A 176 -14.67 -3.12 0.27
CA LYS A 176 -15.35 -4.31 -0.24
C LYS A 176 -16.52 -3.96 -1.14
N ALA A 177 -17.05 -2.75 -1.04
CA ALA A 177 -18.01 -2.17 -1.96
C ALA A 177 -17.77 -0.67 -2.10
N MET A 178 -18.06 -0.10 -3.27
CA MET A 178 -17.89 1.33 -3.56
C MET A 178 -19.04 1.85 -4.44
N GLY A 179 -19.44 3.10 -4.22
CA GLY A 179 -20.53 3.78 -4.92
C GLY A 179 -20.42 5.29 -4.80
N LYS A 180 -21.24 6.05 -5.51
CA LYS A 180 -21.31 7.53 -5.34
C LYS A 180 -21.86 7.88 -3.95
N ASP A 181 -22.79 7.06 -3.49
CA ASP A 181 -23.47 7.14 -2.20
C ASP A 181 -23.62 5.73 -1.60
N THR A 182 -24.17 5.67 -0.39
CA THR A 182 -24.40 4.40 0.31
C THR A 182 -25.51 3.55 -0.32
N ALA A 183 -26.35 4.11 -1.18
CA ALA A 183 -27.42 3.40 -1.89
C ALA A 183 -26.93 2.72 -3.18
N THR A 184 -25.84 3.21 -3.76
CA THR A 184 -25.27 2.77 -5.03
C THR A 184 -24.00 1.92 -4.86
N LEU A 185 -23.81 1.30 -3.70
CA LEU A 185 -22.65 0.46 -3.42
C LEU A 185 -22.60 -0.78 -4.31
N ILE A 186 -21.52 -0.91 -5.08
CA ILE A 186 -21.20 -2.08 -5.92
C ILE A 186 -20.06 -2.85 -5.26
N ASP A 187 -20.24 -4.14 -5.06
CA ASP A 187 -19.21 -5.00 -4.48
C ASP A 187 -17.96 -5.04 -5.36
N THR A 188 -16.81 -4.79 -4.74
CA THR A 188 -15.51 -4.93 -5.38
C THR A 188 -15.11 -6.41 -5.36
N PRO A 189 -14.75 -7.02 -6.49
CA PRO A 189 -14.27 -8.39 -6.49
C PRO A 189 -13.07 -8.53 -5.54
N ARG A 190 -13.09 -9.56 -4.68
CA ARG A 190 -11.93 -9.90 -3.86
C ARG A 190 -10.74 -10.17 -4.79
N PRO A 191 -9.52 -9.69 -4.48
CA PRO A 191 -8.34 -10.29 -5.06
C PRO A 191 -8.41 -11.81 -4.83
N PRO A 192 -8.02 -12.66 -5.79
CA PRO A 192 -7.87 -14.07 -5.50
C PRO A 192 -6.92 -14.17 -4.30
N GLU A 193 -7.45 -14.69 -3.20
CA GLU A 193 -6.68 -15.05 -2.03
C GLU A 193 -5.50 -15.85 -2.55
N GLN A 194 -4.27 -15.33 -2.39
CA GLN A 194 -3.09 -16.06 -2.84
C GLN A 194 -3.19 -17.42 -2.19
N HIS A 195 -3.53 -18.43 -2.99
CA HIS A 195 -3.64 -19.79 -2.53
C HIS A 195 -2.31 -20.10 -1.84
N GLU A 196 -2.37 -20.14 -0.52
CA GLU A 196 -1.37 -20.75 0.33
C GLU A 196 -1.07 -22.08 -0.37
N LYS A 197 0.13 -22.18 -0.96
CA LYS A 197 0.51 -23.34 -1.75
C LYS A 197 0.28 -24.54 -0.84
N LYS A 198 -0.78 -25.31 -1.11
CA LYS A 198 -1.09 -26.55 -0.40
C LYS A 198 0.22 -27.31 -0.24
N PRO A 199 0.63 -27.71 0.98
CA PRO A 199 1.81 -28.53 1.13
C PRO A 199 1.62 -29.76 0.23
N ARG A 200 2.54 -29.94 -0.71
CA ARG A 200 2.60 -31.13 -1.56
C ARG A 200 2.62 -32.33 -0.61
N LYS A 201 1.51 -33.08 -0.56
CA LYS A 201 1.47 -34.38 0.11
C LYS A 201 2.60 -35.21 -0.49
N GLY A 202 3.62 -35.51 0.32
CA GLY A 202 4.66 -36.46 -0.04
C GLY A 202 4.03 -37.82 -0.37
N PRO A 203 4.63 -38.60 -1.27
CA PRO A 203 4.04 -39.87 -1.70
C PRO A 203 3.90 -40.82 -0.50
N HIS A 204 2.71 -41.42 -0.41
CA HIS A 204 2.38 -42.54 0.45
C HIS A 204 3.48 -43.62 0.36
N LYS A 205 4.13 -43.94 1.49
CA LYS A 205 4.78 -45.23 1.63
C LYS A 205 3.66 -46.28 1.74
N ALA A 206 3.53 -47.08 0.70
CA ALA A 206 2.72 -48.29 0.73
C ALA A 206 3.31 -49.26 1.75
N HIS A 207 2.49 -49.66 2.72
CA HIS A 207 2.72 -50.89 3.47
C HIS A 207 2.53 -52.06 2.52
N ALA A 208 3.58 -52.85 2.32
CA ALA A 208 3.48 -54.20 1.79
C ALA A 208 3.66 -55.18 2.96
N THR A 209 2.56 -55.80 3.38
CA THR A 209 2.58 -57.08 4.08
C THR A 209 2.24 -58.16 3.04
N HIS A 210 3.09 -59.18 2.94
CA HIS A 210 2.76 -60.62 2.75
C HIS A 210 4.04 -61.38 2.37
N HIS A 211 4.66 -62.10 3.30
CA HIS A 211 4.58 -63.57 3.40
C HIS A 211 5.36 -64.06 4.62
#